data_AF-A0A087BRZ1-F1
#
_entry.id   AF-A0A087BRZ1-F1
#
_cell.length_a   1.000
_cell.length_b   1.000
_cell.length_c   1.000
_cell.angle_alpha   90.00
_cell.angle_beta   90.00
_cell.angle_gamma   90.00
#
_symmetry.space_group_name_H-M   'P 1'
#
loop_
_entity.id
_entity.type
_entity.pdbx_description
1 polymer ?
#
loop_
_entity_poly.entity_id
_entity_poly.type
_entity_poly.pdbx_seq_one_letter_code
_entity_poly.pdbx_strand_id
1 'polypeptide(L)' 'MSLRELRQKRGLTQRQLADKSGVPHTRIATTETGSRPIENMSLGMAIKLCDALRVSNPRKLLEADKPKESAAK' A
#
# COMPACT_ATOMS: atom_id res chain seq x y z
N MET A 1 0.14 -2.13 -8.67
CA MET A 1 1.27 -1.70 -7.81
C MET A 1 0.99 -2.13 -6.39
N SER A 2 1.96 -2.71 -5.68
CA SER A 2 1.79 -3.07 -4.27
C SER A 2 1.96 -1.85 -3.35
N LEU A 3 1.49 -1.97 -2.09
CA LEU A 3 1.72 -0.95 -1.06
C LEU A 3 3.21 -0.58 -0.92
N ARG A 4 4.09 -1.58 -0.99
CA ARG A 4 5.55 -1.42 -0.92
C ARG A 4 6.09 -0.58 -2.07
N GLU A 5 5.65 -0.86 -3.30
CA GLU A 5 6.07 -0.11 -4.49
C GLU A 5 5.61 1.33 -4.44
N LEU A 6 4.36 1.57 -4.02
CA LEU A 6 3.83 2.93 -3.85
C LEU A 6 4.64 3.70 -2.81
N ARG A 7 4.97 3.08 -1.67
CA ARG A 7 5.80 3.67 -0.64
C ARG A 7 7.20 4.03 -1.16
N GLN A 8 7.84 3.09 -1.86
CA GLN A 8 9.20 3.29 -2.42
C GLN A 8 9.23 4.38 -3.50
N LYS A 9 8.21 4.45 -4.37
CA LYS A 9 8.06 5.54 -5.36
C LYS A 9 7.92 6.92 -4.72
N ARG A 10 7.46 6.99 -3.46
CA ARG A 10 7.39 8.22 -2.67
C ARG A 10 8.63 8.47 -1.82
N GLY A 11 9.65 7.61 -1.90
CA GLY A 11 10.89 7.72 -1.13
C GLY A 11 10.71 7.56 0.38
N LEU A 12 9.63 6.90 0.81
CA LEU A 12 9.31 6.75 2.24
C LEU A 12 9.84 5.43 2.79
N THR A 13 10.34 5.43 4.03
CA THR A 13 10.51 4.20 4.82
C THR A 13 9.17 3.73 5.37
N GLN A 14 9.08 2.47 5.85
CA GLN A 14 7.87 1.98 6.51
C GLN A 14 7.49 2.85 7.72
N ARG A 15 8.49 3.31 8.49
CA ARG A 15 8.30 4.18 9.65
C ARG A 15 7.79 5.56 9.25
N GLN A 16 8.38 6.16 8.22
CA GLN A 16 7.88 7.45 7.69
C GLN A 16 6.45 7.35 7.15
N LEU A 17 6.08 6.23 6.53
CA LEU A 17 4.69 6.01 6.10
C LEU A 17 3.76 5.86 7.31
N ALA A 18 4.19 5.16 8.36
CA ALA A 18 3.45 5.03 9.61
C ALA A 18 3.19 6.40 10.24
N ASP A 19 4.24 7.21 10.37
CA ASP A 19 4.17 8.54 10.97
C ASP A 19 3.25 9.48 10.17
N LYS A 20 3.29 9.41 8.83
CA LYS A 20 2.44 10.23 7.95
C LYS A 20 0.97 9.79 7.90
N SER A 21 0.72 8.50 7.94
CA SER A 21 -0.65 7.95 7.81
C SER A 21 -1.33 7.77 9.17
N GLY A 22 -0.59 7.79 10.27
CA GLY A 22 -1.10 7.40 11.60
C GLY A 22 -1.47 5.92 11.68
N VAL A 23 -1.04 5.10 10.72
CA VAL A 23 -1.21 3.64 10.73
C VAL A 23 -0.01 3.01 11.46
N PRO A 24 -0.22 2.04 12.37
CA PRO A 24 0.89 1.38 13.06
C PRO A 24 1.91 0.78 12.10
N HIS A 25 3.20 1.00 12.38
CA HIS A 25 4.31 0.45 11.59
C HIS A 25 4.19 -1.07 11.38
N THR A 26 3.82 -1.80 12.44
CA THR A 26 3.61 -3.25 12.39
C THR A 26 2.52 -3.65 11.39
N ARG A 27 1.48 -2.82 11.24
CA ARG A 27 0.43 -3.07 10.24
C ARG A 27 0.97 -2.89 8.83
N ILE A 28 1.74 -1.83 8.57
CA ILE A 28 2.39 -1.62 7.26
C ILE A 28 3.32 -2.78 6.94
N ALA A 29 4.18 -3.19 7.88
CA ALA A 29 5.11 -4.29 7.69
C ALA A 29 4.39 -5.62 7.38
N THR A 30 3.40 -6.00 8.20
CA THR A 30 2.62 -7.25 7.97
C THR A 30 1.81 -7.25 6.68
N THR A 31 1.40 -6.07 6.20
CA THR A 31 0.76 -5.92 4.91
C THR A 31 1.76 -6.01 3.75
N GLU A 32 2.95 -5.41 3.87
CA GLU A 32 4.00 -5.52 2.84
C GLU A 32 4.60 -6.93 2.74
N THR A 33 4.63 -7.71 3.83
CA THR A 33 5.11 -9.10 3.82
C THR A 33 4.06 -10.13 3.43
N GLY A 34 2.80 -9.72 3.23
CA GLY A 34 1.69 -10.62 2.89
C GLY A 34 1.13 -11.42 4.08
N SER A 35 1.70 -11.29 5.29
CA SER A 35 1.19 -11.94 6.51
C SER A 35 -0.24 -11.53 6.84
N ARG A 36 -0.62 -10.28 6.50
CA ARG A 36 -2.00 -9.80 6.58
C ARG A 36 -2.40 -9.16 5.25
N PRO A 37 -3.32 -9.78 4.48
CA PRO A 37 -3.80 -9.22 3.23
C PRO A 37 -4.33 -7.80 3.42
N ILE A 38 -4.01 -6.92 2.47
CA ILE A 38 -4.48 -5.53 2.47
C ILE A 38 -6.00 -5.43 2.32
N GLU A 39 -6.63 -6.44 1.72
CA GLU A 39 -8.09 -6.60 1.58
C GLU A 39 -8.79 -6.71 2.94
N ASN A 40 -8.10 -7.27 3.93
CA ASN A 40 -8.59 -7.41 5.31
C ASN A 40 -8.27 -6.18 6.18
N MET A 41 -7.85 -5.07 5.56
CA MET A 41 -7.65 -3.80 6.25
C MET A 41 -8.98 -3.04 6.33
N SER A 42 -9.23 -2.35 7.45
CA SER A 42 -10.40 -1.47 7.54
C SER A 42 -10.30 -0.35 6.51
N LEU A 43 -11.45 0.04 5.93
CA LEU A 43 -11.52 1.11 4.94
C LEU A 43 -10.86 2.41 5.43
N GLY A 44 -11.04 2.75 6.72
CA GLY A 44 -10.43 3.94 7.31
C GLY A 44 -8.89 3.92 7.31
N MET A 45 -8.26 2.76 7.54
CA MET A 45 -6.80 2.63 7.44
C MET A 45 -6.33 2.68 5.98
N ALA A 46 -7.08 2.08 5.06
CA ALA A 46 -6.77 2.16 3.64
C ALA A 46 -6.79 3.61 3.13
N ILE A 47 -7.79 4.41 3.54
CA ILE A 47 -7.88 5.84 3.20
C ILE A 47 -6.68 6.62 3.76
N LYS A 48 -6.33 6.42 5.04
CA LYS A 48 -5.15 7.06 5.64
C LYS A 48 -3.85 6.76 4.90
N LEU A 49 -3.65 5.52 4.45
CA LEU A 49 -2.50 5.14 3.63
C LEU A 49 -2.55 5.81 2.25
N CYS A 50 -3.73 5.84 1.63
CA CYS A 50 -3.96 6.54 0.36
C CYS A 50 -3.60 8.02 0.44
N ASP A 51 -4.05 8.72 1.49
CA ASP A 51 -3.76 10.14 1.71
C ASP A 51 -2.25 10.38 1.88
N ALA A 52 -1.59 9.57 2.71
CA ALA A 52 -0.15 9.64 2.92
C ALA A 52 0.67 9.34 1.65
N LEU A 53 0.17 8.45 0.79
CA LEU A 53 0.79 8.07 -0.48
C LEU A 53 0.38 8.98 -1.65
N ARG A 54 -0.52 9.94 -1.43
CA ARG A 54 -1.14 10.78 -2.46
C ARG A 54 -1.73 9.91 -3.58
N VAL A 55 -2.58 8.95 -3.19
CA VAL A 55 -3.26 7.99 -4.06
C VAL A 55 -4.77 8.17 -3.91
N SER A 56 -5.41 8.74 -4.91
CA SER A 56 -6.86 9.03 -4.87
C SER A 56 -7.76 7.80 -5.03
N ASN A 57 -7.21 6.66 -5.50
CA ASN A 57 -7.97 5.44 -5.73
C ASN A 57 -7.46 4.30 -4.84
N PRO A 58 -8.20 3.91 -3.78
CA PRO A 58 -7.83 2.82 -2.87
C PRO A 58 -7.64 1.47 -3.55
N ARG A 59 -8.25 1.21 -4.72
CA ARG A 59 -8.03 -0.04 -5.46
C ARG A 59 -6.58 -0.21 -5.90
N LYS A 60 -5.83 0.88 -6.05
CA LYS A 60 -4.39 0.81 -6.36
C LYS A 60 -3.57 0.14 -5.26
N LEU A 61 -4.10 0.03 -4.04
CA LEU A 61 -3.47 -0.72 -2.95
C LEU A 61 -3.58 -2.23 -3.14
N LEU A 62 -4.58 -2.71 -3.88
CA LEU A 62 -4.90 -4.13 -4.08
C LEU A 62 -4.13 -4.76 -5.26
N GLU A 63 -3.53 -3.94 -6.13
CA GLU A 63 -2.88 -4.40 -7.36
C GLU A 63 -1.49 -5.01 -7.12
N ALA A 64 -1.34 -5.78 -6.05
CA ALA A 64 -0.11 -6.50 -5.73
C ALA A 64 0.09 -7.76 -6.61
N ASP A 65 -0.95 -8.25 -7.29
CA ASP A 65 -0.93 -9.60 -7.89
C ASP A 65 -1.50 -9.71 -9.32
N LYS A 66 -1.63 -8.62 -10.07
CA LYS A 66 -1.91 -8.75 -11.52
C LYS A 66 -0.60 -8.68 -12.29
N PRO A 67 -0.10 -9.80 -12.86
CA PRO A 67 0.93 -9.70 -13.89
C PRO A 67 0.39 -8.73 -14.94
N LYS A 68 1.21 -7.74 -15.31
CA LYS A 68 0.94 -6.94 -16.50
C LYS A 68 0.78 -7.95 -17.62
N GLU A 69 -0.43 -8.13 -18.12
CA GLU A 69 -0.68 -8.82 -19.37
C GLU A 69 0.26 -8.16 -20.38
N SER A 70 1.31 -8.89 -20.73
CA SER A 70 2.26 -8.49 -21.74
C SER A 70 1.45 -8.26 -22.99
N ALA A 71 1.49 -7.04 -23.50
CA ALA A 71 1.02 -6.71 -24.83
C ALA A 71 1.73 -7.65 -25.81
N ALA A 72 1.08 -8.76 -26.15
CA ALA A 72 1.42 -9.57 -27.29
C ALA A 72 0.89 -8.80 -28.51
N LYS A 73 1.82 -8.19 -29.22
CA LYS A 73 1.63 -7.67 -30.56
C LYS A 73 1.73 -8.81 -31.55
#